data_AF-W5T5J5-F1
#
_entry.id   AF-W5T5J5-F1
#
_cell.length_a   1.000
_cell.length_b   1.000
_cell.length_c   1.000
_cell.angle_alpha   90.00
_cell.angle_beta   90.00
_cell.angle_gamma   90.00
#
_symmetry.space_group_name_H-M   'P 1'
#
loop_
_entity.id
_entity.type
_entity.pdbx_description
1 polymer ?
#
loop_
_entity_poly.entity_id
_entity_poly.type
_entity_poly.pdbx_seq_one_letter_code
_entity_poly.pdbx_strand_id
1 'polypeptide(L)'
;MRCAQPVITQQMVLSELVKAGINRDIAADLFYRYCRNELTHKDIEHLRENFDIKLEMLERGLKADINELGNKIDTVRNELKFDIKDLDNKIDINKMELKSTLRLYNWMFGTPIALNIGIFLALISMLSKQLSVK
;
A
#
# COMPACT_ATOMS: atom_id res chain seq x y z
N MET A 1 22.42 36.95 -37.20
CA MET A 1 23.52 36.28 -37.92
C MET A 1 22.91 35.32 -38.93
N ARG A 2 22.92 35.67 -40.23
CA ARG A 2 22.45 34.77 -41.30
C ARG A 2 23.50 33.66 -41.46
N CYS A 3 23.15 32.43 -41.11
CA CYS A 3 23.95 31.28 -41.49
C CYS A 3 23.68 31.00 -42.97
N ALA A 4 24.64 31.35 -43.84
CA ALA A 4 24.62 30.96 -45.24
C ALA A 4 24.96 29.46 -45.31
N GLN A 5 23.92 28.61 -45.31
CA GLN A 5 24.12 27.21 -45.67
C GLN A 5 24.24 27.11 -47.19
N PRO A 6 25.21 26.35 -47.74
CA PRO A 6 25.23 26.08 -49.16
C PRO A 6 23.91 25.38 -49.49
N VAL A 7 23.09 26.01 -50.33
CA VAL A 7 21.89 25.37 -50.87
C VAL A 7 22.39 24.27 -51.80
N ILE A 8 22.55 23.06 -51.27
CA ILE A 8 22.91 21.89 -52.06
C ILE A 8 21.75 21.66 -53.04
N THR A 9 21.96 22.01 -54.31
CA THR A 9 20.92 21.88 -55.33
C THR A 9 20.87 20.43 -55.84
N GLN A 10 19.69 20.02 -56.30
CA GLN A 10 19.47 18.70 -56.89
C GLN A 10 20.45 18.39 -58.03
N GLN A 11 20.79 19.38 -58.85
CA GLN A 11 21.74 19.24 -59.96
C GLN A 11 23.17 18.97 -59.48
N MET A 12 23.59 19.62 -58.40
CA MET A 12 24.92 19.42 -57.81
C MET A 12 25.07 17.97 -57.33
N VAL A 13 24.11 17.49 -56.55
CA VAL A 13 24.12 16.11 -56.01
C VAL A 13 24.01 15.08 -57.12
N LEU A 14 23.10 15.26 -58.08
CA LEU A 14 22.97 14.37 -59.24
C LEU A 14 24.27 14.28 -60.04
N SER A 15 24.93 15.40 -60.31
CA SER A 15 26.17 15.39 -61.08
C SER A 15 27.30 14.66 -60.36
N GLU A 16 27.40 14.78 -59.03
CA GLU A 16 28.41 14.08 -58.23
C GLU A 16 28.11 12.57 -58.12
N LEU A 17 26.84 12.18 -57.92
CA LEU A 17 26.44 10.77 -57.87
C LEU A 17 26.61 10.07 -59.23
N VAL A 18 26.31 10.77 -60.34
CA VAL A 18 26.52 10.24 -61.70
C VAL A 18 28.01 10.14 -62.02
N LYS A 19 28.85 11.11 -61.61
CA LYS A 19 30.33 11.00 -61.71
C LYS A 19 30.88 9.84 -60.89
N ALA A 20 30.26 9.50 -59.77
CA ALA A 20 30.60 8.34 -58.96
C ALA A 20 30.13 7.00 -59.57
N GLY A 21 29.50 7.02 -60.76
CA GLY A 21 29.06 5.82 -61.49
C GLY A 21 27.65 5.35 -61.14
N ILE A 22 26.86 6.12 -60.38
CA ILE A 22 25.48 5.77 -60.04
C ILE A 22 24.56 6.15 -61.22
N ASN A 23 23.63 5.26 -61.57
CA ASN A 23 22.61 5.54 -62.59
C ASN A 23 21.81 6.80 -62.21
N ARG A 24 21.54 7.67 -63.20
CA ARG A 24 20.84 8.95 -63.00
C ARG A 24 19.48 8.80 -62.32
N ASP A 25 18.72 7.75 -62.64
CA ASP A 25 17.39 7.50 -62.06
C ASP A 25 17.51 7.06 -60.60
N ILE A 26 18.51 6.22 -60.29
CA ILE A 26 18.82 5.80 -58.91
C ILE A 26 19.33 6.98 -58.09
N ALA A 27 20.19 7.82 -58.66
CA ALA A 27 20.71 9.02 -58.01
C ALA A 27 19.60 10.05 -57.70
N ALA A 28 18.62 10.18 -58.60
CA ALA A 28 17.45 11.02 -58.39
C ALA A 28 16.55 10.47 -57.26
N ASP A 29 16.31 9.16 -57.23
CA ASP A 29 15.57 8.47 -56.16
C ASP A 29 16.27 8.62 -54.80
N LEU A 30 17.60 8.44 -54.75
CA LEU A 30 18.39 8.60 -53.52
C LEU A 30 18.34 10.04 -52.99
N PHE A 31 18.45 11.04 -53.88
CA PHE A 31 18.32 12.45 -53.52
C PHE A 31 16.91 12.76 -52.99
N TYR A 32 15.86 12.23 -53.62
CA TYR A 32 14.48 12.40 -53.17
C TYR A 32 14.29 11.85 -51.76
N ARG A 33 14.75 10.62 -51.50
CA ARG A 33 14.69 9.97 -50.19
C ARG A 33 15.50 10.70 -49.11
N TYR A 34 16.67 11.22 -49.46
CA TYR A 34 17.51 12.02 -48.58
C TYR A 34 16.85 13.37 -48.23
N CYS A 35 16.36 14.12 -49.22
CA CYS A 35 15.66 15.39 -48.98
C CYS A 35 14.37 15.22 -48.15
N ARG A 36 13.76 14.04 -48.19
CA ARG A 36 12.54 13.73 -47.46
C ARG A 36 12.78 13.01 -46.14
N ASN A 37 14.03 12.65 -45.82
CA ASN A 37 14.41 11.84 -44.64
C ASN A 37 13.50 10.62 -44.43
N GLU A 38 13.01 10.02 -45.53
CA GLU A 38 11.92 9.04 -45.47
C GLU A 38 12.34 7.77 -44.72
N LEU A 39 13.60 7.35 -44.88
CA LEU A 39 14.16 6.19 -44.18
C LEU A 39 14.35 6.47 -42.68
N THR A 40 14.92 7.63 -42.35
CA THR A 40 15.15 8.07 -40.96
C THR A 40 13.85 8.23 -40.17
N HIS A 41 12.80 8.75 -40.80
CA HIS A 41 11.51 8.92 -40.14
C HIS A 41 10.87 7.58 -39.80
N LYS A 42 10.93 6.62 -40.74
CA LYS A 42 10.39 5.27 -40.54
C LYS A 42 11.09 4.53 -39.40
N ASP A 43 12.41 4.64 -39.31
CA ASP A 43 13.17 4.02 -38.22
C ASP A 43 12.84 4.65 -36.85
N ILE A 44 12.66 5.98 -36.80
CA ILE A 44 12.24 6.69 -35.60
C ILE A 44 10.82 6.28 -35.18
N GLU A 45 9.91 6.15 -36.14
CA GLU A 45 8.53 5.73 -35.88
C GLU A 45 8.48 4.31 -35.30
N HIS A 46 9.22 3.36 -35.88
CA HIS A 46 9.34 2.01 -35.33
C HIS A 46 9.91 1.98 -33.91
N LEU A 47 10.92 2.79 -33.62
CA LEU A 47 11.45 2.91 -32.26
C LEU A 47 10.39 3.46 -31.30
N ARG A 48 9.64 4.49 -31.71
CA ARG A 48 8.57 5.07 -30.91
C ARG A 48 7.51 4.03 -30.58
N GLU A 49 6.97 3.33 -31.57
CA GLU A 49 5.97 2.29 -31.37
C GLU A 49 6.45 1.18 -30.42
N ASN A 50 7.70 0.73 -30.59
CA ASN A 50 8.29 -0.28 -29.72
C ASN A 50 8.42 0.21 -28.25
N PHE A 51 8.78 1.48 -28.04
CA PHE A 51 8.83 2.05 -26.70
C PHE A 51 7.44 2.22 -26.10
N ASP A 52 6.47 2.69 -26.88
CA ASP A 52 5.08 2.85 -26.42
C ASP A 52 4.51 1.50 -25.97
N ILE A 53 4.68 0.44 -26.78
CA ILE A 53 4.24 -0.92 -26.42
C ILE A 53 4.91 -1.40 -25.12
N LYS A 54 6.22 -1.20 -24.97
CA LYS A 54 6.95 -1.61 -23.76
C LYS A 54 6.49 -0.83 -22.52
N LEU A 55 6.21 0.46 -22.67
CA LEU A 55 5.68 1.30 -21.60
C LEU A 55 4.27 0.81 -21.18
N GLU A 56 3.38 0.57 -22.14
CA GLU A 56 2.05 0.02 -21.85
C GLU A 56 2.10 -1.35 -21.17
N MET A 57 3.06 -2.21 -21.54
CA MET A 57 3.26 -3.49 -20.87
C MET A 57 3.76 -3.31 -19.43
N LEU A 58 4.72 -2.40 -19.21
CA LEU A 58 5.22 -2.07 -17.89
C LEU A 58 4.14 -1.46 -16.99
N GLU A 59 3.33 -0.52 -17.51
CA GLU A 59 2.22 0.08 -16.78
C GLU A 59 1.18 -0.96 -16.38
N ARG A 60 0.84 -1.88 -17.29
CA ARG A 60 -0.08 -2.99 -16.98
C ARG A 60 0.48 -3.92 -15.93
N GLY A 61 1.77 -4.28 -16.03
CA GLY A 61 2.44 -5.12 -15.03
C GLY A 61 2.44 -4.46 -13.65
N LEU A 62 2.87 -3.20 -13.56
CA LEU A 62 2.90 -2.45 -12.31
C LEU A 62 1.50 -2.30 -11.71
N LYS A 63 0.47 -2.03 -12.53
CA LYS A 63 -0.91 -1.95 -12.06
C LYS A 63 -1.42 -3.28 -11.52
N ALA A 64 -1.05 -4.40 -12.14
CA ALA A 64 -1.39 -5.73 -11.66
C ALA A 64 -0.73 -6.01 -10.29
N ASP A 65 0.56 -5.71 -10.16
CA ASP A 65 1.32 -5.89 -8.91
C ASP A 65 0.74 -5.03 -7.77
N ILE A 66 0.40 -3.77 -8.04
CA ILE A 66 -0.22 -2.87 -7.06
C ILE A 66 -1.57 -3.43 -6.59
N ASN A 67 -2.40 -3.94 -7.52
CA ASN A 67 -3.70 -4.52 -7.17
C ASN A 67 -3.54 -5.80 -6.35
N GLU A 68 -2.60 -6.68 -6.72
CA GLU A 68 -2.32 -7.90 -5.96
C GLU A 68 -1.85 -7.56 -4.54
N LEU A 69 -0.96 -6.56 -4.40
CA LEU A 69 -0.49 -6.10 -3.10
C LEU A 69 -1.63 -5.49 -2.28
N GLY A 70 -2.52 -4.72 -2.91
CA GLY A 70 -3.75 -4.20 -2.30
C GLY A 70 -4.63 -5.33 -1.74
N ASN A 71 -4.87 -6.38 -2.52
CA ASN A 71 -5.66 -7.54 -2.09
C ASN A 71 -5.02 -8.28 -0.90
N LYS A 72 -3.68 -8.43 -0.89
CA LYS A 72 -2.95 -9.02 0.24
C LYS A 72 -3.09 -8.16 1.49
N ILE A 73 -2.99 -6.83 1.36
CA ILE A 73 -3.17 -5.90 2.47
C ILE A 73 -4.60 -6.01 3.04
N ASP A 74 -5.62 -6.04 2.20
CA ASP A 74 -7.01 -6.16 2.64
C ASP A 74 -7.28 -7.49 3.36
N THR A 75 -6.66 -8.58 2.89
CA THR A 75 -6.75 -9.89 3.54
C THR A 75 -6.16 -9.85 4.95
N VAL A 76 -4.91 -9.39 5.08
CA VAL A 76 -4.24 -9.26 6.40
C VAL A 76 -5.02 -8.32 7.33
N ARG A 77 -5.56 -7.21 6.80
CA ARG A 77 -6.39 -6.28 7.57
C ARG A 77 -7.64 -6.95 8.12
N ASN A 78 -8.30 -7.78 7.33
CA ASN A 78 -9.50 -8.50 7.76
C ASN A 78 -9.17 -9.57 8.80
N GLU A 79 -8.10 -10.35 8.61
CA GLU A 79 -7.62 -11.32 9.59
C GLU A 79 -7.33 -10.66 10.95
N LEU A 80 -6.55 -9.57 10.95
CA LEU A 80 -6.26 -8.82 12.18
C LEU A 80 -7.53 -8.26 12.84
N LYS A 81 -8.51 -7.81 12.05
CA LYS A 81 -9.79 -7.34 12.58
C LYS A 81 -10.57 -8.47 13.27
N PHE A 82 -10.53 -9.68 12.73
CA PHE A 82 -11.14 -10.85 13.36
C PHE A 82 -10.41 -11.24 14.65
N ASP A 83 -9.08 -11.28 14.62
CA ASP A 83 -8.26 -11.61 15.80
C ASP A 83 -8.48 -10.63 16.95
N ILE A 84 -8.53 -9.32 16.66
CA ILE A 84 -8.84 -8.29 17.65
C ILE A 84 -10.23 -8.53 18.26
N LYS A 85 -11.22 -8.88 17.44
CA LYS A 85 -12.60 -9.09 17.90
C LYS A 85 -12.72 -10.37 18.73
N ASP A 86 -11.99 -11.42 18.38
CA ASP A 86 -11.91 -12.66 19.17
C ASP A 86 -11.25 -12.41 20.54
N LEU A 87 -10.15 -11.66 20.56
CA LEU A 87 -9.49 -11.25 21.80
C LEU A 87 -10.40 -10.40 22.69
N ASP A 88 -11.13 -9.45 22.12
CA ASP A 88 -12.08 -8.59 22.85
C ASP A 88 -13.17 -9.44 23.54
N ASN A 89 -13.76 -10.40 22.82
CA ASN A 89 -14.72 -11.35 23.38
C ASN A 89 -14.14 -12.19 24.52
N LYS A 90 -12.91 -12.70 24.37
CA LYS A 90 -12.21 -13.47 25.42
C LYS A 90 -11.95 -12.62 26.66
N ILE A 91 -11.56 -11.36 26.48
CA ILE A 91 -11.35 -10.43 27.59
C ILE A 91 -12.67 -10.18 28.33
N ASP A 92 -13.77 -9.95 27.62
CA ASP A 92 -15.08 -9.74 28.23
C ASP A 92 -15.58 -10.95 29.02
N ILE A 93 -15.39 -12.17 28.50
CA ILE A 93 -15.70 -13.42 29.22
C ILE A 93 -14.88 -13.51 30.51
N ASN A 94 -13.55 -13.36 30.43
CA ASN A 94 -12.67 -13.43 31.59
C ASN A 94 -13.04 -12.36 32.64
N LYS A 95 -13.42 -11.15 32.20
CA LYS A 95 -13.88 -10.07 33.08
C LYS A 95 -15.19 -10.44 33.79
N MET A 96 -16.13 -11.08 33.11
CA MET A 96 -17.37 -11.57 33.71
C MET A 96 -17.09 -12.67 34.74
N GLU A 97 -16.23 -13.64 34.42
CA GLU A 97 -15.83 -14.72 35.31
C GLU A 97 -15.10 -14.21 36.56
N LEU A 98 -14.19 -13.24 36.40
CA LEU A 98 -13.51 -12.62 37.55
C LEU A 98 -14.50 -11.86 38.43
N LYS A 99 -15.44 -11.13 37.83
CA LYS A 99 -16.46 -10.37 38.56
C LYS A 99 -17.43 -11.29 39.32
N SER A 100 -17.84 -12.41 38.73
CA SER A 100 -18.71 -13.38 39.40
C SER A 100 -17.97 -14.06 40.56
N THR A 101 -16.71 -14.45 40.35
CA THR A 101 -15.84 -15.02 41.38
C THR A 101 -15.65 -14.07 42.55
N LEU A 102 -15.30 -12.81 42.28
CA LEU A 102 -15.14 -11.79 43.33
C LEU A 102 -16.44 -11.54 44.11
N ARG A 103 -17.60 -11.53 43.43
CA ARG A 103 -18.90 -11.44 44.11
C ARG A 103 -19.14 -12.62 45.04
N LEU A 104 -18.80 -13.83 44.62
CA LEU A 104 -18.91 -15.03 45.45
C LEU A 104 -17.99 -14.92 46.68
N TYR A 105 -16.74 -14.53 46.50
CA TYR A 105 -15.81 -14.29 47.61
C TYR A 105 -16.34 -13.23 48.59
N ASN A 106 -16.78 -12.08 48.09
CA ASN A 106 -17.35 -11.03 48.94
C ASN A 106 -18.59 -11.50 49.70
N TRP A 107 -19.41 -12.36 49.09
CA TRP A 107 -20.58 -12.94 49.76
C TRP A 107 -20.20 -13.98 50.83
N MET A 108 -19.29 -14.90 50.50
CA MET A 108 -18.85 -15.98 51.38
C MET A 108 -18.09 -15.46 52.62
N PHE A 109 -17.23 -14.45 52.45
CA PHE A 109 -16.43 -13.90 53.55
C PHE A 109 -17.09 -12.69 54.21
N GLY A 110 -17.94 -11.95 53.49
CA GLY A 110 -18.65 -10.80 54.06
C GLY A 110 -19.63 -11.20 55.16
N THR A 111 -20.35 -12.32 55.01
CA THR A 111 -21.35 -12.75 56.00
C THR A 111 -20.73 -13.18 57.33
N PRO A 112 -19.67 -14.01 57.40
CA PRO A 112 -19.03 -14.34 58.67
C PRO A 112 -18.33 -13.13 59.29
N ILE A 113 -17.70 -12.26 58.51
CA ILE A 113 -17.06 -11.04 59.04
C ILE A 113 -18.11 -10.15 59.71
N ALA A 114 -19.24 -9.88 59.05
CA ALA A 114 -20.32 -9.05 59.60
C ALA A 114 -20.89 -9.65 60.89
N LEU A 115 -21.09 -10.97 60.93
CA LEU A 115 -21.59 -11.67 62.11
C LEU A 115 -20.60 -11.54 63.29
N ASN A 116 -19.31 -11.76 63.05
CA ASN A 116 -18.27 -11.65 64.08
C ASN A 116 -18.14 -10.22 64.64
N ILE A 117 -18.19 -9.19 63.78
CA ILE A 117 -18.19 -7.79 64.20
C ILE A 117 -19.41 -7.50 65.10
N GLY A 118 -20.59 -7.99 64.71
CA GLY A 118 -21.82 -7.82 65.48
C GLY A 118 -21.74 -8.44 66.88
N ILE A 119 -21.23 -9.67 66.99
CA ILE A 119 -21.02 -10.36 68.27
C ILE A 119 -20.02 -9.58 69.13
N PHE A 120 -18.90 -9.14 68.55
CA PHE A 120 -17.88 -8.38 69.27
C PHE A 120 -18.42 -7.06 69.85
N LEU A 121 -19.20 -6.31 69.06
CA LEU A 121 -19.85 -5.07 69.52
C LEU A 121 -20.87 -5.34 70.65
N ALA A 122 -21.65 -6.42 70.54
CA ALA A 122 -22.60 -6.80 71.59
C ALA A 122 -21.89 -7.15 72.91
N LEU A 123 -20.77 -7.87 72.85
CA LEU A 123 -19.96 -8.21 74.02
C LEU A 123 -19.36 -6.97 74.68
N ILE A 124 -18.82 -6.02 73.89
CA ILE A 124 -18.32 -4.74 74.42
C ILE A 124 -19.44 -3.98 75.13
N SER A 125 -20.65 -3.94 74.56
CA SER A 125 -21.81 -3.28 75.16
C SER A 125 -22.23 -3.91 76.50
N MET A 126 -22.12 -5.23 76.62
CA MET A 126 -22.38 -5.93 77.89
C MET A 126 -21.32 -5.60 78.95
N LEU A 127 -20.04 -5.61 78.57
CA LEU A 127 -18.92 -5.28 79.46
C LEU A 127 -19.00 -3.83 79.96
N SER A 128 -19.32 -2.87 79.10
CA SER A 128 -19.45 -1.47 79.51
C SER A 128 -20.60 -1.24 80.50
N LYS A 129 -21.70 -1.98 80.36
CA LYS A 129 -22.79 -1.97 81.36
C LYS A 129 -22.35 -2.51 82.71
N GLN A 130 -21.62 -3.62 82.75
CA GLN A 130 -21.11 -4.20 83.99
C GLN A 130 -20.13 -3.27 84.71
N LEU A 131 -19.31 -2.53 83.95
CA LEU A 131 -18.35 -1.56 84.52
C LEU A 131 -19.03 -0.30 85.06
N SER A 132 -20.15 0.13 84.47
CA SER A 132 -20.89 1.35 84.87
C SER A 132 -21.76 1.17 86.12
N VAL A 133 -22.12 -0.06 86.47
CA VAL A 133 -22.92 -0.40 87.67
C VAL A 133 -22.04 -0.59 88.92
N LYS A 134 -20.72 -0.49 88.78
CA LYS A 134 -19.73 -0.54 89.85
C LYS A 134 -19.23 0.86 90.21
#